data_AF-A0A497JMC6-F1
#
_entry.id   AF-A0A497JMC6-F1
#
_cell.length_a   1.000
_cell.length_b   1.000
_cell.length_c   1.000
_cell.angle_alpha   90.00
_cell.angle_beta   90.00
_cell.angle_gamma   90.00
#
_symmetry.space_group_name_H-M   'P 1'
#
loop_
_entity.id
_entity.type
_entity.pdbx_description
1 polymer ?
#
loop_
_entity_poly.entity_id
_entity_poly.type
_entity_poly.pdbx_seq_one_letter_code
_entity_poly.pdbx_strand_id
1 'polypeptide(L)' 'MIPCQIEIVIAINDAKKKAKWNEGQQYELHGTIGKYNIQIAGYYKTRNGKNRLLCPYILGFDYTFEK' A
#
# COMPACT_ATOMS: atom_id res chain seq x y z
N MET A 1 2.86 20.74 14.80
CA MET A 1 3.32 19.39 15.20
C MET A 1 3.01 18.42 14.08
N ILE A 2 4.03 17.72 13.58
CA ILE A 2 3.90 16.64 12.59
C ILE A 2 3.29 15.44 13.33
N PRO A 3 2.27 14.73 12.81
CA PRO A 3 1.66 13.61 13.52
C PRO A 3 2.69 12.49 13.70
N CYS A 4 3.07 12.15 14.93
CA CYS A 4 4.10 11.13 15.24
C CYS A 4 3.62 9.68 15.06
N GLN A 5 2.47 9.44 14.43
CA GLN A 5 1.96 8.09 14.21
C GLN A 5 1.44 7.95 12.78
N ILE A 6 2.13 7.10 12.02
CA ILE A 6 1.74 6.65 10.70
C ILE A 6 1.10 5.28 10.85
N GLU A 7 -0.09 5.09 10.30
CA GLU A 7 -0.72 3.78 10.17
C GLU A 7 -0.61 3.32 8.72
N ILE A 8 -0.13 2.10 8.52
CA ILE A 8 -0.08 1.42 7.23
C ILE A 8 -1.05 0.26 7.30
N VAL A 9 -1.97 0.20 6.35
CA VAL A 9 -2.92 -0.90 6.19
C VAL A 9 -2.54 -1.70 4.95
N ILE A 10 -2.35 -3.00 5.14
CA ILE A 10 -2.08 -3.95 4.07
C ILE A 10 -3.20 -4.97 4.07
N ALA A 11 -3.97 -5.01 2.99
CA ALA A 11 -4.98 -6.03 2.76
C ALA A 11 -4.43 -7.05 1.76
N ILE A 12 -4.50 -8.33 2.12
CA ILE A 12 -4.06 -9.45 1.29
C ILE A 12 -5.25 -10.39 1.14
N ASN A 13 -5.69 -10.60 -0.10
CA ASN A 13 -6.81 -11.47 -0.44
C ASN A 13 -6.42 -12.37 -1.61
N ASP A 14 -7.14 -13.47 -1.84
CA ASP A 14 -6.97 -14.23 -3.07
C ASP A 14 -7.36 -13.38 -4.29
N ALA A 15 -6.51 -13.41 -5.31
CA ALA A 15 -6.71 -12.67 -6.55
C ALA A 15 -7.72 -13.40 -7.43
N LYS A 16 -8.88 -12.77 -7.66
CA LYS A 16 -9.85 -13.23 -8.67
C LYS A 16 -9.30 -13.06 -10.10
N LYS A 17 -8.42 -12.08 -10.31
CA LYS A 17 -7.73 -11.80 -11.58
C LYS A 17 -6.38 -11.15 -11.31
N LYS A 18 -5.41 -11.33 -12.22
CA LYS A 18 -4.14 -10.61 -12.15
C LYS A 18 -4.37 -9.13 -12.45
N ALA A 19 -3.89 -8.26 -11.56
CA ALA A 19 -3.86 -6.82 -11.71
C ALA A 19 -2.41 -6.35 -11.79
N LYS A 20 -2.13 -5.48 -12.77
CA LYS A 20 -0.89 -4.69 -12.77
C LYS A 20 -0.91 -3.75 -11.56
N TRP A 21 0.26 -3.48 -11.01
CA TRP A 21 0.38 -2.50 -9.94
C TRP A 21 -0.04 -1.12 -10.45
N ASN A 22 -0.95 -0.49 -9.72
CA ASN A 22 -1.42 0.86 -10.03
C ASN A 22 -1.86 1.58 -8.75
N GLU A 23 -1.88 2.91 -8.83
CA GLU A 23 -2.53 3.73 -7.82
C GLU A 23 -4.05 3.68 -8.03
N GLY A 24 -4.77 3.40 -6.95
CA GLY A 24 -6.22 3.43 -6.91
C GLY A 24 -6.76 4.83 -6.61
N GLN A 25 -8.08 4.95 -6.54
CA GLN A 25 -8.75 6.26 -6.46
C GLN A 25 -8.51 6.99 -5.12
N GLN A 26 -8.13 6.26 -4.08
CA GLN A 26 -7.82 6.79 -2.75
C GLN A 26 -6.31 6.79 -2.47
N TYR A 27 -5.48 6.82 -3.53
CA TYR A 27 -4.02 6.78 -3.46
C TYR A 27 -3.49 5.51 -2.77
N GLU A 28 -4.29 4.45 -2.75
CA GLU A 28 -3.87 3.11 -2.40
C GLU A 28 -3.03 2.53 -3.54
N LEU A 29 -2.01 1.77 -3.18
CA LEU A 29 -1.31 0.95 -4.13
C LEU A 29 -1.95 -0.42 -4.16
N HIS A 30 -2.37 -0.90 -5.34
CA HIS A 30 -2.97 -2.22 -5.47
C HIS A 30 -2.37 -2.99 -6.65
N GLY A 31 -2.29 -4.30 -6.52
CA GLY A 31 -1.74 -5.17 -7.55
C GLY A 31 -1.77 -6.64 -7.13
N THR A 32 -1.30 -7.51 -8.02
CA THR A 32 -1.24 -8.95 -7.75
C THR A 32 0.19 -9.45 -7.60
N ILE A 33 0.45 -10.22 -6.53
CA ILE A 33 1.66 -11.03 -6.37
C ILE A 33 1.23 -12.50 -6.27
N GLY A 34 1.70 -13.33 -7.21
CA GLY A 34 1.32 -14.74 -7.27
C GLY A 34 -0.20 -14.93 -7.40
N LYS A 35 -0.81 -15.57 -6.39
CA LYS A 35 -2.26 -15.78 -6.31
C LYS A 35 -2.99 -14.75 -5.45
N TYR A 36 -2.30 -13.72 -4.94
CA TYR A 36 -2.84 -12.77 -3.99
C TYR A 36 -2.99 -11.38 -4.59
N ASN A 37 -4.14 -10.75 -4.35
CA ASN A 37 -4.37 -9.34 -4.55
C ASN A 37 -3.97 -8.60 -3.28
N ILE A 38 -3.04 -7.66 -3.43
CA ILE A 38 -2.48 -6.86 -2.35
C ILE A 38 -2.94 -5.42 -2.55
N GLN A 39 -3.40 -4.80 -1.48
CA GLN A 39 -3.72 -3.38 -1.43
C GLN A 39 -3.04 -2.75 -0.21
N ILE A 40 -2.33 -1.64 -0.43
CA ILE A 40 -1.53 -0.94 0.57
C ILE A 40 -2.02 0.51 0.63
N ALA A 41 -2.33 0.99 1.82
CA ALA A 41 -2.71 2.38 2.05
C ALA A 41 -2.04 2.92 3.31
N GLY A 42 -1.58 4.17 3.26
CA GLY A 42 -0.96 4.86 4.39
C GLY A 42 -1.73 6.13 4.77
N TYR A 43 -1.86 6.40 6.06
CA TYR A 43 -2.50 7.61 6.55
C TYR A 43 -1.94 8.10 7.88
N TYR A 44 -2.00 9.41 8.07
CA TYR A 44 -1.80 10.08 9.36
C TYR A 44 -3.10 10.04 10.15
N LYS A 45 -3.02 9.62 11.41
CA LYS A 45 -4.16 9.71 12.31
C LYS A 45 -4.35 11.15 12.77
N THR A 46 -5.55 11.67 12.67
CA THR A 46 -5.91 12.99 13.18
C THR A 46 -7.04 12.88 14.19
N ARG A 47 -7.22 13.92 15.02
CA ARG A 47 -8.32 13.97 16.00
C ARG A 47 -9.70 13.80 15.35
N ASN A 48 -9.83 14.17 14.08
CA ASN A 48 -11.09 14.15 13.33
C ASN A 48 -11.11 13.07 12.24
N GLY A 49 -10.18 12.10 12.26
CA GLY A 49 -10.16 10.99 11.30
C GLY A 49 -8.78 10.64 10.78
N LYS A 50 -8.64 10.58 9.46
CA LYS A 50 -7.43 10.13 8.76
C LYS A 50 -7.06 11.16 7.69
N ASN A 51 -5.82 11.63 7.72
CA ASN A 51 -5.25 12.47 6.66
C ASN A 51 -4.33 11.63 5.79
N ARG A 52 -4.41 11.84 4.48
CA ARG A 52 -3.62 11.12 3.47
C ARG A 52 -2.11 11.19 3.74
N LEU A 53 -1.43 10.03 3.66
CA LEU A 53 0.02 9.96 3.45
C LEU A 53 0.25 9.76 1.95
N LEU A 54 0.87 10.74 1.27
CA LEU A 54 1.34 10.53 -0.09
C LEU A 54 2.53 9.57 0.00
N CYS A 55 2.38 8.34 -0.52
CA CYS A 55 3.51 7.41 -0.63
C CYS A 55 4.40 7.89 -1.79
N PRO A 56 5.60 8.43 -1.52
CA PRO A 56 6.51 8.79 -2.61
C PRO A 56 7.11 7.48 -3.13
N TYR A 57 6.68 7.10 -4.33
CA TYR A 57 7.24 6.11 -5.25
C TYR A 57 7.52 4.66 -4.75
N ILE A 58 7.30 3.72 -5.65
CA ILE A 58 7.59 2.30 -5.47
C ILE A 58 8.99 2.05 -6.03
N LEU A 59 9.97 1.73 -5.18
CA LEU A 59 11.08 0.90 -5.64
C LEU A 59 10.59 -0.54 -5.64
N GLY A 60 10.67 -1.17 -6.80
CA GLY A 60 10.48 -2.61 -6.91
C GLY A 60 11.37 -3.29 -5.89
N PHE A 61 10.75 -4.10 -5.02
CA PHE A 61 11.46 -5.10 -4.25
C PHE A 61 12.10 -6.08 -5.24
N ASP A 62 13.31 -5.77 -5.67
CA ASP A 62 14.28 -6.75 -6.14
C ASP A 62 15.46 -6.73 -5.17
N TYR A 63 15.18 -7.20 -3.95
CA TYR A 63 16.15 -8.00 -3.23
C TYR A 63 15.56 -9.40 -3.21
N THR A 64 15.64 -10.06 -4.36
CA THR A 64 15.88 -11.50 -4.37
C THR A 64 17.03 -11.74 -3.39
N PHE A 65 16.72 -12.31 -2.22
CA PHE A 65 17.75 -12.88 -1.37
C PHE A 65 18.37 -14.02 -2.19
N GLU A 66 19.46 -13.73 -2.90
CA GLU A 66 20.33 -14.78 -3.39
C GLU A 66 20.92 -15.52 -2.18
N LYS A 67 20.96 -16.85 -2.34
CA LYS A 67 21.13 -17.93 -1.35
C LYS A 67 22.13 -17.68 -0.21
#